data_AF-A0A4Q3WKB5-F1
#
_entry.id   AF-A0A4Q3WKB5-F1
#
_cell.length_a   1.000
_cell.length_b   1.000
_cell.length_c   1.000
_cell.angle_alpha   90.00
_cell.angle_beta   90.00
_cell.angle_gamma   90.00
#
_symmetry.space_group_name_H-M   'P 1'
#
loop_
_entity.id
_entity.type
_entity.pdbx_description
1 polymer ?
#
loop_
_entity_poly.entity_id
_entity_poly.type
_entity_poly.pdbx_seq_one_letter_code
_entity_poly.pdbx_strand_id
1 'polypeptide(L)'
;PFPTKGAWDRLFPEPLASMMDPTSRIPLKRVGEHQELANLAAYLLSDFSGYVTGECITIDGGEVLAAGEFNHLEKVTEDQWDMIGETIKQANRESKKEGQK
;
A
#
# COMPACT_ATOMS: atom_id res chain seq x y z
N PRO A 1 9.72 4.29 -0.59
CA PRO A 1 10.83 5.20 -0.96
C PRO A 1 12.18 4.80 -0.31
N PHE A 2 13.30 5.27 -0.87
CA PHE A 2 14.68 5.06 -0.35
C PHE A 2 15.28 6.40 0.10
N PRO A 3 15.63 6.60 1.39
CA PRO A 3 16.10 7.89 1.85
C PRO A 3 17.53 8.24 1.47
N THR A 4 17.73 9.27 0.64
CA THR A 4 19.08 9.79 0.35
C THR A 4 19.35 11.08 1.12
N LYS A 5 20.60 11.24 1.57
CA LYS A 5 21.07 12.46 2.25
C LYS A 5 20.75 13.71 1.42
N GLY A 6 20.02 14.65 2.02
CA GLY A 6 19.69 15.95 1.44
C GLY A 6 18.54 15.99 0.43
N ALA A 7 18.10 14.87 -0.15
CA ALA A 7 16.88 14.90 -0.99
C ALA A 7 15.63 15.05 -0.11
N TRP A 8 15.60 14.35 1.01
CA TRP A 8 14.48 14.36 1.95
C TRP A 8 14.31 15.72 2.62
N ASP A 9 15.40 16.35 3.06
CA ASP A 9 15.36 17.70 3.64
C ASP A 9 14.80 18.74 2.67
N ARG A 10 14.99 18.53 1.35
CA ARG A 10 14.50 19.43 0.29
C ARG A 10 13.05 19.14 -0.11
N LEU A 11 12.65 17.87 -0.13
CA LEU A 11 11.29 17.44 -0.50
C LEU A 11 10.30 17.60 0.66
N PHE A 12 10.79 17.43 1.89
CA PHE A 12 10.01 17.48 3.12
C PHE A 12 10.70 18.39 4.15
N PRO A 13 10.78 19.71 3.90
CA PRO A 13 11.27 20.65 4.91
C PRO A 13 10.27 20.74 6.08
N GLU A 14 10.70 21.13 7.28
CA GLU A 14 9.77 21.43 8.37
C GLU A 14 8.85 22.62 8.01
N PRO A 15 7.55 22.61 8.41
CA PRO A 15 6.88 21.60 9.24
C PRO A 15 6.32 20.40 8.45
N LEU A 16 6.52 20.33 7.14
CA LEU A 16 5.92 19.34 6.24
C LEU A 16 6.34 17.90 6.61
N ALA A 17 7.59 17.70 7.02
CA ALA A 17 8.10 16.41 7.48
C ALA A 17 7.26 15.80 8.61
N SER A 18 6.84 16.62 9.58
CA SER A 18 6.01 16.17 10.71
C SER A 18 4.58 15.78 10.33
N MET A 19 4.06 16.34 9.23
CA MET A 19 2.69 16.08 8.77
C MET A 19 2.60 14.92 7.78
N MET A 20 3.72 14.57 7.15
CA MET A 20 3.76 13.62 6.04
C MET A 20 4.80 12.55 6.31
N ASP A 21 4.55 11.69 7.31
CA ASP A 21 5.33 10.46 7.47
C ASP A 21 5.03 9.52 6.30
N PRO A 22 5.99 9.27 5.39
CA PRO A 22 5.75 8.42 4.24
C PRO A 22 5.55 6.96 4.64
N THR A 23 6.02 6.53 5.80
CA THR A 23 5.87 5.13 6.26
C THR A 23 4.42 4.78 6.60
N SER A 24 3.59 5.79 6.89
CA SER A 24 2.17 5.61 7.19
C SER A 24 1.39 4.91 6.05
N ARG A 25 1.78 5.19 4.79
CA ARG A 25 1.17 4.66 3.57
C ARG A 25 1.82 3.37 3.06
N ILE A 26 2.92 2.93 3.69
CA ILE A 26 3.66 1.74 3.29
C ILE A 26 3.18 0.56 4.16
N PRO A 27 2.67 -0.55 3.56
CA PRO A 27 2.29 -1.74 4.32
C PRO A 27 3.40 -2.31 5.22
N LEU A 28 4.66 -2.32 4.74
CA LEU A 28 5.82 -2.73 5.55
C LEU A 28 6.19 -1.79 6.71
N LYS A 29 5.56 -0.62 6.83
CA LYS A 29 5.80 0.37 7.90
C LYS A 29 7.26 0.81 8.06
N ARG A 30 8.02 0.77 6.96
CA ARG A 30 9.39 1.27 6.87
C ARG A 30 9.71 1.73 5.46
N VAL A 31 10.77 2.50 5.35
CA VAL A 31 11.41 2.83 4.08
C VAL A 31 12.32 1.69 3.61
N GLY A 32 12.71 1.73 2.34
CA GLY A 32 13.66 0.77 1.77
C GLY A 32 15.10 1.08 2.16
N GLU A 33 15.89 0.03 2.39
CA GLU A 33 17.33 0.10 2.58
C GLU A 33 18.04 0.03 1.23
N HIS A 34 19.08 0.84 1.01
CA HIS A 34 19.79 0.87 -0.27
C HIS A 34 20.35 -0.50 -0.69
N GLN A 35 20.68 -1.36 0.28
CA GLN A 35 21.14 -2.72 0.01
C GLN A 35 20.04 -3.59 -0.65
N GLU A 36 18.76 -3.36 -0.34
CA GLU A 36 17.64 -4.08 -0.98
C GLU A 36 17.55 -3.74 -2.48
N LEU A 37 17.71 -2.46 -2.82
CA LEU A 37 17.79 -2.00 -4.21
C LEU A 37 19.04 -2.55 -4.90
N ALA A 38 20.20 -2.50 -4.23
CA ALA A 38 21.46 -3.00 -4.78
C ALA A 38 21.41 -4.52 -5.05
N ASN A 39 20.80 -5.30 -4.15
CA ASN A 39 20.63 -6.74 -4.32
C ASN A 39 19.74 -7.07 -5.54
N LEU A 40 18.61 -6.36 -5.69
CA LEU A 40 17.74 -6.55 -6.85
C LEU A 40 18.48 -6.19 -8.16
N ALA A 41 19.18 -5.06 -8.18
CA ALA A 41 19.98 -4.66 -9.32
C ALA A 41 21.08 -5.68 -9.65
N ALA A 42 21.78 -6.21 -8.63
CA ALA A 42 22.80 -7.23 -8.81
C ALA A 42 22.23 -8.52 -9.39
N TYR A 43 21.04 -8.96 -8.93
CA TYR A 43 20.36 -10.11 -9.52
C TYR A 43 20.02 -9.88 -11.00
N LEU A 44 19.41 -8.74 -11.32
CA LEU A 44 18.99 -8.40 -12.69
C LEU A 44 20.15 -8.19 -13.67
N LEU A 45 21.34 -7.85 -13.17
CA LEU A 45 22.56 -7.74 -13.97
C LEU A 45 23.33 -9.06 -14.07
N SER A 46 22.98 -10.07 -13.28
CA SER A 46 23.66 -11.36 -13.26
C SER A 46 23.07 -12.35 -14.27
N ASP A 47 23.86 -13.35 -14.64
CA ASP A 47 23.44 -14.47 -15.50
C ASP A 47 22.25 -15.27 -14.91
N PHE A 48 21.99 -15.17 -13.60
CA PHE A 48 20.85 -15.81 -12.95
C PHE A 48 19.49 -15.25 -13.37
N SER A 49 19.48 -14.07 -14.00
CA SER A 49 18.27 -13.43 -14.51
C SER A 49 18.14 -13.50 -16.03
N GLY A 50 18.88 -14.38 -16.71
CA GLY A 50 18.99 -14.41 -18.18
C GLY A 50 17.69 -14.61 -18.98
N TYR A 51 16.57 -14.93 -18.33
CA TYR A 51 15.24 -15.02 -18.95
C TYR A 51 14.25 -13.93 -18.48
N VAL A 52 14.70 -13.01 -17.63
CA VAL A 52 13.92 -11.84 -17.19
C VAL A 52 14.22 -10.68 -18.14
N THR A 53 13.27 -10.36 -19.02
CA THR A 53 13.41 -9.27 -19.99
C THR A 53 12.09 -8.53 -20.17
N GLY A 54 12.16 -7.21 -20.37
CA GLY A 54 10.98 -6.36 -20.59
C GLY A 54 10.10 -6.15 -19.34
N GLU A 55 10.61 -6.47 -18.15
CA GLU A 55 9.85 -6.42 -16.90
C GLU A 55 10.08 -5.11 -16.11
N CYS A 56 9.09 -4.72 -15.31
CA CYS A 56 9.17 -3.59 -14.38
C CYS A 56 8.89 -4.07 -12.95
N ILE A 57 9.93 -4.13 -12.12
CA ILE A 57 9.83 -4.66 -10.75
C ILE A 57 9.64 -3.51 -9.76
N THR A 58 8.48 -3.47 -9.11
CA THR A 58 8.16 -2.50 -8.04
C THR A 58 8.90 -2.86 -6.75
N ILE A 59 9.58 -1.87 -6.15
CA ILE A 59 10.28 -1.99 -4.87
C ILE A 59 9.92 -0.84 -3.93
N ASP A 60 8.73 -0.92 -3.33
CA ASP A 60 8.15 0.18 -2.55
C ASP A 60 7.58 -0.26 -1.19
N GLY A 61 7.76 -1.51 -0.80
CA GLY A 61 7.19 -2.07 0.43
C GLY A 61 5.66 -2.20 0.40
N GLY A 62 5.06 -2.24 -0.79
CA GLY A 62 3.62 -2.38 -1.02
C GLY A 62 2.87 -1.06 -1.14
N GLU A 63 3.56 0.09 -1.20
CA GLU A 63 2.96 1.42 -1.22
C GLU A 63 1.94 1.60 -2.36
N VAL A 64 2.26 1.18 -3.58
CA VAL A 64 1.36 1.32 -4.72
C VAL A 64 0.11 0.45 -4.58
N LEU A 65 0.25 -0.75 -4.01
CA LEU A 65 -0.88 -1.64 -3.79
C LEU A 65 -1.76 -1.15 -2.64
N ALA A 66 -1.25 -0.30 -1.76
CA ALA A 66 -2.02 0.37 -0.72
C ALA A 66 -2.96 1.47 -1.25
N ALA A 67 -2.86 1.85 -2.54
CA ALA A 67 -3.73 2.87 -3.15
C ALA A 67 -5.07 2.36 -3.71
N GLY A 68 -5.43 1.08 -3.50
CA GLY A 68 -6.71 0.52 -3.90
C GLY A 68 -7.91 1.12 -3.14
N GLU A 69 -9.04 1.26 -3.83
CA GLU A 69 -10.27 1.93 -3.35
C GLU A 69 -10.67 1.53 -1.94
N PHE A 70 -10.67 0.23 -1.65
CA PHE A 70 -11.16 -0.33 -0.39
C PHE A 70 -10.08 -0.61 0.66
N ASN A 71 -8.83 -0.22 0.42
CA ASN A 71 -7.73 -0.52 1.37
C ASN A 71 -7.88 0.21 2.70
N HIS A 72 -8.62 1.32 2.75
CA HIS A 72 -8.95 2.00 3.99
C HIS A 72 -9.76 1.12 4.97
N LEU A 73 -10.37 0.03 4.48
CA LEU A 73 -11.07 -0.95 5.30
C LEU A 73 -10.11 -1.79 6.16
N GLU A 74 -8.78 -1.70 5.96
CA GLU A 74 -7.78 -2.30 6.87
C GLU A 74 -7.93 -1.82 8.32
N LYS A 75 -8.53 -0.64 8.52
CA LYS A 75 -8.73 -0.01 9.83
C LYS A 75 -10.03 -0.45 10.52
N VAL A 76 -10.87 -1.21 9.82
CA VAL A 76 -12.15 -1.70 10.36
C VAL A 76 -11.88 -2.88 11.28
N THR A 77 -12.37 -2.79 12.52
CA THR A 77 -12.22 -3.85 13.52
C THR A 77 -13.19 -5.01 13.26
N GLU A 78 -12.96 -6.17 13.87
CA GLU A 78 -13.86 -7.33 13.75
C GLU A 78 -15.30 -6.98 14.18
N ASP A 79 -15.48 -6.31 15.32
CA ASP A 79 -16.80 -5.86 15.78
C ASP A 79 -17.50 -4.91 14.79
N GLN A 80 -16.72 -4.04 14.13
CA GLN A 80 -17.26 -3.15 13.10
C GLN A 80 -17.65 -3.93 11.84
N TRP A 81 -16.89 -4.96 11.48
CA TRP A 81 -17.23 -5.85 10.37
C TRP A 81 -18.54 -6.60 10.61
N ASP A 82 -18.76 -7.10 11.82
CA ASP A 82 -20.01 -7.75 12.19
C ASP A 82 -21.20 -6.79 12.04
N MET A 83 -21.05 -5.56 12.53
CA MET A 83 -22.08 -4.51 12.39
C MET A 83 -22.36 -4.19 10.91
N ILE A 84 -21.32 -4.02 10.09
CA ILE A 84 -21.45 -3.77 8.65
C ILE A 84 -22.20 -4.93 7.98
N GLY A 85 -21.82 -6.16 8.32
CA GLY A 85 -22.43 -7.38 7.78
C GLY A 85 -23.93 -7.46 8.09
N GLU A 86 -24.33 -7.22 9.33
CA GLU A 86 -25.75 -7.21 9.71
C GLU A 86 -26.54 -6.08 9.02
N THR A 87 -25.95 -4.88 8.93
CA THR A 87 -26.56 -3.75 8.23
C THR A 87 -26.83 -4.07 6.75
N ILE A 88 -25.84 -4.66 6.06
CA ILE A 88 -25.97 -5.07 4.65
C ILE A 88 -27.05 -6.15 4.50
N LYS A 89 -27.09 -7.16 5.39
CA LYS A 89 -28.12 -8.21 5.37
C LYS A 89 -29.52 -7.61 5.52
N GLN A 90 -29.69 -6.63 6.41
CA GLN A 90 -30.97 -5.96 6.61
C GLN A 90 -31.41 -5.18 5.35
N ALA A 91 -30.54 -4.33 4.80
CA ALA A 91 -30.83 -3.56 3.59
C ALA A 91 -31.21 -4.45 2.38
N ASN A 92 -30.52 -5.58 2.23
CA ASN A 92 -30.81 -6.56 1.18
C ASN A 92 -32.18 -7.25 1.37
N ARG A 93 -32.58 -7.52 2.61
CA ARG A 93 -33.91 -8.10 2.91
C ARG A 93 -35.03 -7.10 2.59
N GLU A 94 -34.82 -5.81 2.85
CA GLU A 94 -35.77 -4.74 2.55
C GLU A 94 -35.92 -4.54 1.04
N SER A 95 -34.80 -4.42 0.31
CA SER A 95 -34.80 -4.28 -1.15
C SER A 95 -35.52 -5.44 -1.88
N LYS A 96 -35.34 -6.68 -1.41
CA LYS A 96 -36.04 -7.85 -1.96
C LYS A 96 -37.55 -7.82 -1.75
N LYS A 97 -38.03 -7.18 -0.68
CA LYS A 97 -39.48 -7.03 -0.42
C LYS A 97 -40.10 -5.96 -1.31
N GLU A 98 -39.35 -4.93 -1.68
CA GLU A 98 -39.81 -3.87 -2.58
C GLU A 98 -39.87 -4.32 -4.04
N GLY A 99 -38.86 -5.05 -4.53
CA GLY A 99 -38.84 -5.58 -5.90
C GLY A 99 -39.81 -6.73 -6.19
N GLN A 100 -40.56 -7.21 -5.18
CA GLN A 100 -41.60 -8.23 -5.32
C GLN A 100 -43.02 -7.65 -5.35
N LYS A 101 -43.17 -6.33 -5.28
CA LYS A 101 -44.44 -5.61 -5.51
C LYS A 101 -44.52 -5.13 -6.95
#